data_AF-A0A6B0R3V9-F1
#
_entry.id   AF-A0A6B0R3V9-F1
#
_cell.length_a   1.000
_cell.length_b   1.000
_cell.length_c   1.000
_cell.angle_alpha   90.00
_cell.angle_beta   90.00
_cell.angle_gamma   90.00
#
_symmetry.space_group_name_H-M   'P 1'
#
loop_
_entity.id
_entity.type
_entity.pdbx_description
1 polymer ?
#
loop_
_entity_poly.entity_id
_entity_poly.type
_entity_poly.pdbx_seq_one_letter_code
_entity_poly.pdbx_strand_id
1 'polypeptide(L)'
;MMKGALLVLTLLVTRELTFKTTDACPVFYGGVAALLLGSETVLNSTFDLVDSTDEEKAAFGKVQDCFNEAGFDAKLKVVEIMGSIAFDKDCTGYQVSTVLSSVFGIVLSAVSLVK
;
A
#
# COMPACT_ATOMS: atom_id res chain seq x y z
N MET A 1 12.53 3.15 24.59
CA MET A 1 11.15 3.64 24.38
C MET A 1 10.56 2.95 23.14
N MET A 2 10.05 1.72 23.25
CA MET A 2 9.44 0.99 22.11
C MET A 2 8.23 0.11 22.52
N LYS A 3 7.89 0.09 23.81
CA LYS A 3 6.80 -0.74 24.35
C LYS A 3 5.42 -0.35 23.82
N GLY A 4 5.21 0.93 23.49
CA GLY A 4 3.95 1.43 22.94
C GLY A 4 3.65 0.90 21.54
N ALA A 5 4.63 0.97 20.63
CA ALA A 5 4.48 0.47 19.26
C ALA A 5 4.23 -1.04 19.22
N LEU A 6 4.92 -1.80 20.09
CA LEU A 6 4.71 -3.25 20.24
C LEU A 6 3.30 -3.60 20.71
N LEU A 7 2.72 -2.81 21.63
CA LEU A 7 1.35 -3.00 22.11
C LEU A 7 0.30 -2.71 21.03
N VAL A 8 0.50 -1.67 20.23
CA VAL A 8 -0.40 -1.35 19.11
C VAL A 8 -0.33 -2.43 18.04
N LEU A 9 0.88 -2.92 17.73
CA LEU A 9 1.09 -4.04 16.82
C LEU A 9 0.43 -5.33 17.32
N THR A 10 0.58 -5.68 18.61
CA THR A 10 -0.12 -6.85 19.16
C THR A 10 -1.63 -6.67 19.12
N LEU A 11 -2.17 -5.49 19.45
CA LEU A 11 -3.61 -5.23 19.38
C LEU A 11 -4.18 -5.23 17.95
N LEU A 12 -3.37 -4.84 16.95
CA LEU A 12 -3.68 -4.99 15.52
C LEU A 12 -3.67 -6.47 15.10
N VAL A 13 -2.66 -7.23 15.54
CA VAL A 13 -2.51 -8.65 15.24
C VAL A 13 -3.58 -9.50 15.93
N THR A 14 -3.95 -9.18 17.16
CA THR A 14 -5.04 -9.83 17.91
C THR A 14 -6.43 -9.34 17.49
N ARG A 15 -6.51 -8.38 16.55
CA ARG A 15 -7.74 -7.78 16.03
C ARG A 15 -8.60 -7.05 17.06
N GLU A 16 -8.06 -6.75 18.24
CA GLU A 16 -8.77 -6.03 19.29
C GLU A 16 -8.92 -4.54 18.97
N LEU A 17 -7.98 -3.97 18.23
CA LEU A 17 -8.18 -2.71 17.53
C LEU A 17 -8.87 -3.01 16.20
N THR A 18 -10.20 -3.19 16.24
CA THR A 18 -11.00 -3.28 15.02
C THR A 18 -11.03 -1.91 14.36
N PHE A 19 -10.11 -1.69 13.42
CA PHE A 19 -10.25 -0.59 12.46
C PHE A 19 -11.49 -0.84 11.62
N LYS A 20 -12.18 0.23 11.23
CA LYS A 20 -13.25 0.15 10.23
C LYS A 20 -12.61 -0.25 8.90
N THR A 21 -12.51 -1.56 8.68
CA THR A 21 -11.72 -2.17 7.60
C THR A 21 -12.25 -1.81 6.22
N THR A 22 -13.53 -1.44 6.11
CA THR A 22 -14.11 -0.86 4.90
C THR A 22 -13.41 0.42 4.45
N ASP A 23 -12.83 1.17 5.39
CA ASP A 23 -12.25 2.49 5.12
C ASP A 23 -10.71 2.40 5.13
N ALA A 24 -10.13 1.58 6.02
CA ALA A 24 -8.68 1.42 6.14
C ALA A 24 -8.04 0.60 5.00
N CYS A 25 -8.77 -0.39 4.47
CA CYS A 25 -8.25 -1.30 3.45
C CYS A 25 -8.04 -0.58 2.10
N PRO A 26 -9.01 0.21 1.58
CA PRO A 26 -8.80 1.03 0.38
C PRO A 26 -7.64 2.02 0.49
N VAL A 27 -7.51 2.68 1.65
CA VAL A 27 -6.44 3.65 1.92
C VAL A 27 -5.06 3.00 1.88
N PHE A 28 -4.91 1.84 2.52
CA PHE A 28 -3.67 1.06 2.50
C PHE A 28 -3.25 0.69 1.07
N TYR A 29 -4.17 0.12 0.28
CA TYR A 29 -3.85 -0.26 -1.09
C TYR A 29 -3.62 0.95 -2.01
N GLY A 30 -4.31 2.08 -1.76
CA GLY A 30 -4.03 3.35 -2.43
C GLY A 30 -2.61 3.85 -2.16
N GLY A 31 -2.16 3.81 -0.90
CA GLY A 31 -0.79 4.19 -0.52
C GLY A 31 0.27 3.29 -1.15
N VAL A 32 0.05 1.96 -1.15
CA VAL A 32 0.94 1.01 -1.85
C VAL A 32 0.97 1.29 -3.35
N ALA A 33 -0.17 1.57 -3.97
CA ALA A 33 -0.22 1.92 -5.39
C ALA A 33 0.61 3.17 -5.69
N ALA A 34 0.45 4.23 -4.88
CA ALA A 34 1.17 5.48 -5.02
C ALA A 34 2.70 5.30 -4.88
N LEU A 35 3.14 4.47 -3.92
CA LEU A 35 4.56 4.07 -3.79
C LEU A 35 5.08 3.43 -5.09
N LEU A 36 4.33 2.49 -5.66
CA LEU A 36 4.76 1.76 -6.85
C LEU A 36 4.70 2.61 -8.12
N LEU A 37 3.75 3.54 -8.22
CA LEU A 37 3.67 4.50 -9.34
C LEU A 37 4.93 5.38 -9.43
N GLY A 38 5.63 5.62 -8.32
CA GLY A 38 6.95 6.25 -8.33
C GLY A 38 6.94 7.78 -8.47
N SER A 39 5.76 8.40 -8.44
CA SER A 39 5.61 9.87 -8.47
C SER A 39 5.46 10.42 -7.07
N GLU A 40 6.34 11.35 -6.70
CA GLU A 40 6.31 12.05 -5.41
C GLU A 40 5.01 12.84 -5.24
N THR A 41 4.54 13.51 -6.30
CA THR A 41 3.27 14.24 -6.28
C THR A 41 2.10 13.32 -5.96
N VAL A 42 2.02 12.16 -6.63
CA VAL A 42 0.95 11.18 -6.41
C VAL A 42 1.02 10.61 -5.00
N LEU A 43 2.24 10.35 -4.50
CA LEU A 43 2.48 9.86 -3.15
C LEU A 43 2.02 10.87 -2.09
N ASN A 44 2.45 12.13 -2.21
CA ASN A 44 2.10 13.18 -1.27
C ASN A 44 0.59 13.45 -1.27
N SER A 45 -0.04 13.54 -2.46
CA SER A 45 -1.49 13.72 -2.57
C SER A 45 -2.29 12.55 -1.99
N THR A 46 -1.76 11.32 -2.08
CA THR A 46 -2.38 10.14 -1.45
C THR A 46 -2.29 10.22 0.07
N PHE A 47 -1.16 10.68 0.60
CA PHE A 47 -0.97 10.83 2.05
C PHE A 47 -1.67 12.06 2.65
N ASP A 48 -1.97 13.08 1.85
CA ASP A 48 -2.85 14.19 2.25
C ASP A 48 -4.27 13.70 2.58
N LEU A 49 -4.74 12.61 1.95
CA LEU A 49 -6.07 12.04 2.24
C LEU A 49 -6.19 11.42 3.63
N VAL A 50 -5.06 11.21 4.31
CA VAL A 50 -4.99 10.64 5.67
C VAL A 50 -4.30 11.58 6.65
N ASP A 51 -4.17 12.86 6.29
CA ASP A 51 -3.57 13.91 7.12
C ASP A 51 -2.13 13.56 7.59
N SER A 52 -1.34 12.90 6.75
CA SER A 52 0.05 12.53 7.10
C SER A 52 0.96 13.75 7.28
N THR A 53 1.89 13.63 8.22
CA THR A 53 2.89 14.68 8.48
C THR A 53 3.97 14.74 7.40
N ASP A 54 4.71 15.86 7.36
CA ASP A 54 5.82 16.02 6.43
C ASP A 54 6.93 14.97 6.66
N GLU A 55 7.16 14.57 7.91
CA GLU A 55 8.12 13.52 8.24
C GLU A 55 7.67 12.14 7.75
N GLU A 56 6.37 11.84 7.82
CA GLU A 56 5.81 10.59 7.30
C GLU A 56 5.92 10.53 5.78
N LYS A 57 5.57 11.62 5.10
CA LYS A 57 5.74 11.75 3.63
C LYS A 57 7.21 11.59 3.23
N ALA A 58 8.13 12.22 3.94
CA ALA A 58 9.57 12.08 3.67
C ALA A 58 10.07 10.65 3.90
N ALA A 59 9.54 9.93 4.90
CA ALA A 59 9.90 8.54 5.14
C ALA A 59 9.43 7.64 4.00
N PHE A 60 8.19 7.80 3.54
CA PHE A 60 7.66 7.02 2.42
C PHE A 60 8.24 7.45 1.06
N GLY A 61 8.65 8.71 0.89
CA GLY A 61 9.39 9.18 -0.27
C GLY A 61 10.68 8.39 -0.47
N LYS A 62 11.44 8.13 0.60
CA LYS A 62 12.63 7.27 0.55
C LYS A 62 12.31 5.83 0.15
N VAL A 63 11.16 5.29 0.57
CA VAL A 63 10.72 3.95 0.15
C VAL A 63 10.37 3.95 -1.33
N GLN A 64 9.72 5.00 -1.82
CA GLN A 64 9.43 5.18 -3.23
C GLN A 64 10.72 5.29 -4.07
N ASP A 65 11.73 6.00 -3.58
CA ASP A 65 13.04 6.09 -4.22
C ASP A 65 13.69 4.70 -4.39
N CYS A 66 13.63 3.85 -3.36
CA CYS A 66 14.12 2.47 -3.46
C CYS A 66 13.41 1.68 -4.58
N PHE A 67 12.10 1.84 -4.72
CA PHE A 67 11.34 1.19 -5.80
C PHE A 67 11.66 1.79 -7.18
N ASN A 68 11.87 3.10 -7.25
CA ASN A 68 12.26 3.79 -8.48
C ASN A 68 13.65 3.34 -8.94
N GLU A 69 14.61 3.21 -8.03
CA GLU A 69 15.97 2.73 -8.31
C GLU A 69 15.99 1.25 -8.70
N ALA A 70 15.23 0.39 -8.00
CA ALA A 70 15.12 -1.03 -8.32
C ALA A 70 14.43 -1.29 -9.67
N GLY A 71 13.66 -0.32 -10.16
CA GLY A 71 13.06 -0.34 -11.47
C GLY A 71 11.78 -1.17 -11.57
N PHE A 72 11.34 -1.34 -12.81
CA PHE A 72 10.00 -1.79 -13.15
C PHE A 72 9.72 -3.25 -12.71
N ASP A 73 10.63 -4.19 -12.96
CA ASP A 73 10.44 -5.59 -12.60
C ASP A 73 10.28 -5.81 -11.09
N ALA A 74 11.02 -5.03 -10.28
CA ALA A 74 10.91 -5.09 -8.83
C ALA A 74 9.51 -4.65 -8.36
N LYS A 75 8.98 -3.56 -8.93
CA LYS A 75 7.63 -3.07 -8.64
C LYS A 75 6.57 -4.10 -9.02
N LEU A 76 6.70 -4.73 -10.19
CA LEU A 76 5.77 -5.77 -10.64
C LEU A 76 5.75 -6.97 -9.69
N LYS A 77 6.91 -7.44 -9.22
CA LYS A 77 6.96 -8.52 -8.22
C LYS A 77 6.28 -8.15 -6.91
N VAL A 78 6.39 -6.90 -6.46
CA VAL A 78 5.66 -6.46 -5.26
C VAL A 78 4.16 -6.50 -5.48
N VAL A 79 3.69 -6.09 -6.66
CA VAL A 79 2.27 -6.22 -7.05
C VAL A 79 1.84 -7.69 -6.98
N GLU A 80 2.58 -8.61 -7.58
CA GLU A 80 2.26 -10.06 -7.57
C GLU A 80 2.21 -10.65 -6.15
N ILE A 81 3.17 -10.30 -5.29
CA ILE A 81 3.21 -10.76 -3.89
C ILE A 81 2.01 -10.22 -3.12
N MET A 82 1.72 -8.92 -3.24
CA MET A 82 0.59 -8.29 -2.57
C MET A 82 -0.74 -8.88 -3.03
N GLY A 83 -0.86 -9.19 -4.31
CA GLY A 83 -2.05 -9.87 -4.86
C GLY A 83 -2.21 -11.25 -4.26
N SER A 84 -1.12 -12.03 -4.22
CA SER A 84 -1.12 -13.38 -3.65
C SER A 84 -1.53 -13.40 -2.18
N ILE A 85 -1.09 -12.41 -1.39
CA ILE A 85 -1.49 -12.26 0.02
C ILE A 85 -2.96 -11.84 0.13
N ALA A 86 -3.38 -10.84 -0.64
CA ALA A 86 -4.74 -10.29 -0.57
C ALA A 86 -5.82 -11.31 -0.97
N PHE A 87 -5.51 -12.18 -1.94
CA PHE A 87 -6.39 -13.24 -2.42
C PHE A 87 -6.20 -14.59 -1.71
N ASP A 88 -5.33 -14.66 -0.70
CA ASP A 88 -5.18 -15.86 0.10
C ASP A 88 -6.45 -16.12 0.93
N LYS A 89 -6.77 -17.40 1.14
CA LYS A 89 -7.99 -17.83 1.84
C LYS A 89 -8.04 -17.27 3.27
N ASP A 90 -6.90 -17.07 3.91
CA ASP A 90 -6.81 -16.49 5.25
C ASP A 90 -7.11 -14.97 5.27
N CYS A 91 -7.09 -14.31 4.11
CA CYS A 91 -7.35 -12.88 3.92
C CYS A 91 -8.66 -12.54 3.17
N THR A 92 -9.31 -13.51 2.51
CA THR A 92 -10.53 -13.35 1.69
C THR A 92 -11.80 -12.80 2.41
N GLY A 93 -11.78 -12.62 3.73
CA GLY A 93 -12.91 -12.06 4.48
C GLY A 93 -13.15 -10.55 4.30
N TYR A 94 -12.25 -9.85 3.60
CA TYR A 94 -12.32 -8.39 3.44
C TYR A 94 -12.70 -7.98 2.01
N GLN A 95 -13.56 -6.96 1.90
CA GLN A 95 -14.09 -6.38 0.65
C GLN A 95 -13.00 -5.62 -0.13
N VAL A 96 -11.97 -6.32 -0.60
CA VAL A 96 -10.83 -5.70 -1.27
C VAL A 96 -10.92 -5.78 -2.80
N SER A 97 -11.87 -6.56 -3.32
CA SER A 97 -11.93 -6.94 -4.73
C SER A 97 -11.99 -5.75 -5.70
N THR A 98 -12.70 -4.67 -5.37
CA THR A 98 -12.89 -3.55 -6.31
C THR A 98 -11.66 -2.65 -6.43
N VAL A 99 -11.01 -2.31 -5.31
CA VAL A 99 -9.86 -1.39 -5.30
C VAL A 99 -8.60 -2.08 -5.77
N LEU A 100 -8.35 -3.32 -5.33
CA LEU A 100 -7.21 -4.11 -5.81
C LEU A 100 -7.30 -4.33 -7.32
N SER A 101 -8.44 -4.76 -7.85
CA SER A 101 -8.58 -5.02 -9.29
C SER A 101 -8.36 -3.76 -10.13
N SER A 102 -8.77 -2.60 -9.61
CA SER A 102 -8.56 -1.30 -10.27
C SER A 102 -7.09 -0.87 -10.20
N VAL A 103 -6.45 -0.99 -9.04
CA VAL A 103 -5.03 -0.64 -8.85
C VAL A 103 -4.12 -1.57 -9.66
N PHE A 104 -4.32 -2.88 -9.55
CA PHE A 104 -3.60 -3.88 -10.34
C PHE A 104 -3.85 -3.65 -11.83
N GLY A 105 -5.10 -3.36 -12.22
CA GLY A 105 -5.46 -3.06 -13.60
C GLY A 105 -4.76 -1.81 -14.13
N ILE A 106 -4.72 -0.71 -13.38
CA ILE A 106 -4.05 0.54 -13.79
C ILE A 106 -2.54 0.34 -13.86
N VAL A 107 -1.94 -0.33 -12.87
CA VAL A 107 -0.51 -0.64 -12.89
C VAL A 107 -0.21 -1.54 -14.09
N LEU A 108 -0.89 -2.68 -14.29
CA LEU A 108 -0.74 -3.56 -15.47
C LEU A 108 -1.00 -2.85 -16.81
N SER A 109 -1.91 -1.89 -16.85
CA SER A 109 -2.21 -1.13 -18.08
C SER A 109 -1.09 -0.16 -18.41
N ALA A 110 -0.54 0.54 -17.40
CA ALA A 110 0.66 1.34 -17.55
C ALA A 110 1.88 0.49 -17.93
N VAL A 111 1.98 -0.74 -17.40
CA VAL A 111 3.00 -1.75 -17.75
C VAL A 111 2.94 -2.15 -19.23
N SER A 112 1.74 -2.30 -19.79
CA SER A 112 1.55 -2.76 -21.18
C SER A 112 1.90 -1.69 -22.24
N LEU A 113 1.95 -0.42 -21.85
CA LEU A 113 2.29 0.71 -22.73
C LEU A 113 3.80 0.97 -22.86
N VAL A 114 4.64 0.28 -22.09
CA VAL A 114 6.11 0.40 -22.13
C VAL A 114 6.74 -0.74 -22.96
N LYS A 115 5.93 -1.60 -23.60
CA LYS A 115 6.39 -2.67 -24.49
C LYS A 115 6.35 -2.27 -25.96
#